data_AF-A0A2J8GGV4-F1
#
_entry.id   AF-A0A2J8GGV4-F1
#
_cell.length_a   1.000
_cell.length_b   1.000
_cell.length_c   1.000
_cell.angle_alpha   90.00
_cell.angle_beta   90.00
_cell.angle_gamma   90.00
#
_symmetry.space_group_name_H-M   'P 1'
#
loop_
_entity.id
_entity.type
_entity.pdbx_description
1 polymer ?
#
loop_
_entity_poly.entity_id
_entity_poly.type
_entity_poly.pdbx_seq_one_letter_code
_entity_poly.pdbx_strand_id
1 'polypeptide(L)'
;MLDLLKLYPHSDVPHNLLMNPCITPGVIEEIAASTDFEHVRAWTASHPKAPASLVQRLLNDPDHEVRTAALTHWACPVQFLTAAVRTKDFDSWKAVAGNARTPRNILLRLALYEYDAGEYANEDEDEWAIDRVCFRDVLVALASNPMTPRHVVERLAVSDDGTVAEAAQANPAKGTEDILAPS
;
A
#
# COMPACT_ATOMS: atom_id res chain seq x y z
N MET A 1 -31.99 4.45 -1.91
CA MET A 1 -30.62 4.19 -2.38
C MET A 1 -30.69 4.21 -3.89
N LEU A 2 -29.94 5.09 -4.57
CA LEU A 2 -29.90 5.10 -6.05
C LEU A 2 -29.49 3.71 -6.52
N ASP A 3 -30.20 3.17 -7.49
CA ASP A 3 -29.86 1.89 -8.11
C ASP A 3 -28.75 2.15 -9.13
N LEU A 4 -27.52 2.27 -8.65
CA LEU A 4 -26.35 2.69 -9.43
C LEU A 4 -26.14 1.83 -10.66
N LEU A 5 -26.46 0.54 -10.55
CA LEU A 5 -26.32 -0.42 -11.64
C LEU A 5 -27.38 -0.26 -12.72
N LYS A 6 -28.55 0.31 -12.39
CA LYS A 6 -29.54 0.71 -13.41
C LYS A 6 -29.12 1.95 -14.17
N LEU A 7 -28.37 2.86 -13.53
CA LEU A 7 -27.92 4.10 -14.15
C LEU A 7 -26.61 3.92 -14.93
N TYR A 8 -25.78 2.96 -14.52
CA TYR A 8 -24.48 2.65 -15.13
C TYR A 8 -24.33 1.15 -15.41
N PRO A 9 -25.20 0.54 -16.23
CA PRO A 9 -25.02 -0.84 -16.65
C PRO A 9 -23.77 -0.92 -17.53
N HIS A 10 -22.75 -1.67 -17.08
CA HIS A 10 -21.49 -1.89 -17.81
C HIS A 10 -20.72 -0.61 -18.18
N SER A 11 -20.97 0.50 -17.47
CA SER A 11 -20.39 1.81 -17.75
C SER A 11 -19.52 2.27 -16.59
N ASP A 12 -18.58 3.17 -16.90
CA ASP A 12 -17.72 3.83 -15.94
C ASP A 12 -18.57 4.45 -14.82
N VAL A 13 -18.42 3.93 -13.60
CA VAL A 13 -19.15 4.43 -12.42
C VAL A 13 -18.38 5.63 -11.91
N PRO A 14 -18.97 6.84 -11.87
CA PRO A 14 -18.26 8.02 -11.41
C PRO A 14 -17.67 7.82 -10.00
N HIS A 15 -16.38 8.14 -9.83
CA HIS A 15 -15.66 7.97 -8.56
C HIS A 15 -16.41 8.57 -7.35
N ASN A 16 -16.97 9.78 -7.50
CA ASN A 16 -17.73 10.46 -6.45
C ASN A 16 -18.97 9.69 -5.98
N LEU A 17 -19.54 8.88 -6.86
CA LEU A 17 -20.74 8.10 -6.59
C LEU A 17 -20.40 6.79 -5.87
N LEU A 18 -19.30 6.15 -6.29
CA LEU A 18 -18.75 4.98 -5.60
C LEU A 18 -18.26 5.35 -4.19
N MET A 19 -17.64 6.51 -4.01
CA MET A 19 -17.15 7.00 -2.72
C MET A 19 -18.24 7.68 -1.86
N ASN A 20 -19.51 7.53 -2.23
CA ASN A 20 -20.62 8.08 -1.46
C ASN A 20 -20.72 7.38 -0.08
N PRO A 21 -20.74 8.12 1.05
CA PRO A 21 -20.83 7.51 2.38
C PRO A 21 -22.05 6.62 2.59
N CYS A 22 -23.12 6.77 1.81
CA CYS A 22 -24.33 5.96 1.90
C CYS A 22 -24.27 4.66 1.08
N ILE A 23 -23.20 4.41 0.32
CA ILE A 23 -23.04 3.16 -0.41
C ILE A 23 -22.94 1.98 0.59
N THR A 24 -23.53 0.86 0.21
CA THR A 24 -23.53 -0.37 1.02
C THR A 24 -22.44 -1.32 0.52
N PRO A 25 -21.91 -2.19 1.40
CA PRO A 25 -20.93 -3.20 0.99
C PRO A 25 -21.42 -4.11 -0.15
N GLY A 26 -22.71 -4.47 -0.16
CA GLY A 26 -23.30 -5.28 -1.23
C GLY A 26 -23.29 -4.59 -2.60
N VAL A 27 -23.57 -3.28 -2.65
CA VAL A 27 -23.48 -2.52 -3.90
C VAL A 27 -22.03 -2.42 -4.39
N ILE A 28 -21.06 -2.29 -3.48
CA ILE A 28 -19.62 -2.29 -3.84
C ILE A 28 -19.22 -3.64 -4.45
N GLU A 29 -19.64 -4.76 -3.85
CA GLU A 29 -19.39 -6.11 -4.38
C GLU A 29 -20.00 -6.31 -5.77
N GLU A 30 -21.21 -5.81 -5.97
CA GLU A 30 -21.93 -5.92 -7.24
C GLU A 30 -21.25 -5.08 -8.33
N ILE A 31 -20.88 -3.82 -8.03
CA ILE A 31 -20.10 -2.97 -8.96
C ILE A 31 -18.78 -3.63 -9.35
N ALA A 32 -18.03 -4.15 -8.37
CA ALA A 32 -16.75 -4.81 -8.62
C ALA A 32 -16.90 -6.09 -9.46
N ALA A 33 -18.06 -6.75 -9.42
CA ALA A 33 -18.35 -7.95 -10.21
C ALA A 33 -18.88 -7.64 -11.62
N SER A 34 -19.51 -6.48 -11.83
CA SER A 34 -20.17 -6.12 -13.09
C SER A 34 -19.33 -5.24 -14.02
N THR A 35 -18.23 -4.68 -13.54
CA THR A 35 -17.40 -3.72 -14.27
C THR A 35 -16.16 -4.36 -14.89
N ASP A 36 -15.90 -4.02 -16.15
CA ASP A 36 -14.65 -4.38 -16.84
C ASP A 36 -13.54 -3.34 -16.59
N PHE A 37 -13.89 -2.17 -16.07
CA PHE A 37 -12.97 -1.06 -15.81
C PHE A 37 -12.11 -1.31 -14.57
N GLU A 38 -10.81 -1.44 -14.77
CA GLU A 38 -9.79 -1.63 -13.75
C GLU A 38 -9.79 -0.53 -12.70
N HIS A 39 -9.93 0.74 -13.09
CA HIS A 39 -9.95 1.86 -12.15
C HIS A 39 -11.17 1.80 -11.23
N VAL A 40 -12.33 1.34 -11.73
CA VAL A 40 -13.52 1.12 -10.89
C VAL A 40 -13.25 -0.01 -9.90
N ARG A 41 -12.64 -1.12 -10.34
CA ARG A 41 -12.26 -2.21 -9.42
C ARG A 41 -11.23 -1.75 -8.37
N ALA A 42 -10.26 -0.93 -8.74
CA ALA A 42 -9.27 -0.35 -7.83
C ALA A 42 -9.93 0.58 -6.78
N TRP A 43 -10.89 1.40 -7.17
CA TRP A 43 -11.70 2.18 -6.23
C TRP A 43 -12.51 1.28 -5.29
N THR A 44 -13.11 0.19 -5.79
CA THR A 44 -13.81 -0.76 -4.91
C THR A 44 -12.87 -1.46 -3.93
N ALA A 45 -11.64 -1.75 -4.35
CA ALA A 45 -10.63 -2.40 -3.51
C ALA A 45 -10.16 -1.51 -2.35
N SER A 46 -10.03 -0.20 -2.60
CA SER A 46 -9.59 0.78 -1.61
C SER A 46 -10.73 1.38 -0.78
N HIS A 47 -11.99 1.11 -1.16
CA HIS A 47 -13.15 1.67 -0.49
C HIS A 47 -13.23 1.22 0.99
N PRO A 48 -13.39 2.12 1.99
CA PRO A 48 -13.36 1.76 3.42
C PRO A 48 -14.40 0.73 3.87
N LYS A 49 -15.50 0.63 3.13
CA LYS A 49 -16.61 -0.33 3.34
C LYS A 49 -16.51 -1.60 2.49
N ALA A 50 -15.45 -1.79 1.72
CA ALA A 50 -15.24 -2.99 0.94
C ALA A 50 -15.17 -4.21 1.87
N PRO A 51 -15.97 -5.27 1.62
CA PRO A 51 -15.86 -6.51 2.40
C PRO A 51 -14.48 -7.14 2.27
N ALA A 52 -14.02 -7.77 3.36
CA ALA A 52 -12.72 -8.47 3.35
C ALA A 52 -12.66 -9.57 2.28
N SER A 53 -13.78 -10.26 2.02
CA SER A 53 -13.94 -11.24 0.93
C SER A 53 -13.68 -10.62 -0.45
N LEU A 54 -14.22 -9.42 -0.70
CA LEU A 54 -13.99 -8.70 -1.94
C LEU A 54 -12.52 -8.32 -2.09
N VAL A 55 -11.93 -7.73 -1.06
CA VAL A 55 -10.51 -7.32 -1.06
C VAL A 55 -9.61 -8.54 -1.31
N GLN A 56 -9.88 -9.67 -0.66
CA GLN A 56 -9.13 -10.91 -0.87
C GLN A 56 -9.22 -11.42 -2.32
N ARG A 57 -10.37 -11.26 -2.97
CA ARG A 57 -10.53 -11.57 -4.40
C ARG A 57 -9.71 -10.61 -5.27
N LEU A 58 -9.80 -9.31 -5.00
CA LEU A 58 -9.11 -8.26 -5.79
C LEU A 58 -7.58 -8.25 -5.60
N LEU A 59 -7.06 -8.84 -4.53
CA LEU A 59 -5.61 -9.09 -4.39
C LEU A 59 -5.04 -10.06 -5.45
N ASN A 60 -5.92 -10.78 -6.17
CA ASN A 60 -5.57 -11.65 -7.29
C ASN A 60 -6.13 -11.13 -8.62
N ASP A 61 -6.54 -9.85 -8.69
CA ASP A 61 -7.03 -9.26 -9.94
C ASP A 61 -5.96 -9.30 -11.03
N PRO A 62 -6.31 -9.54 -12.31
CA PRO A 62 -5.34 -9.49 -13.41
C PRO A 62 -4.67 -8.13 -13.55
N ASP A 63 -5.37 -7.06 -13.19
CA ASP A 63 -4.84 -5.70 -13.27
C ASP A 63 -3.94 -5.36 -12.09
N HIS A 64 -2.81 -4.72 -12.37
CA HIS A 64 -1.81 -4.37 -11.35
C HIS A 64 -2.27 -3.25 -10.42
N GLU A 65 -2.95 -2.23 -10.95
CA GLU A 65 -3.46 -1.12 -10.15
C GLU A 65 -4.54 -1.59 -9.17
N VAL A 66 -5.37 -2.56 -9.58
CA VAL A 66 -6.36 -3.16 -8.70
C VAL A 66 -5.69 -3.92 -7.54
N ARG A 67 -4.64 -4.71 -7.83
CA ARG A 67 -3.90 -5.43 -6.79
C ARG A 67 -3.23 -4.48 -5.81
N THR A 68 -2.58 -3.42 -6.30
CA THR A 68 -1.91 -2.43 -5.44
C THR A 68 -2.92 -1.65 -4.59
N ALA A 69 -4.06 -1.26 -5.16
CA ALA A 69 -5.15 -0.65 -4.38
C ALA A 69 -5.64 -1.59 -3.27
N ALA A 70 -5.82 -2.88 -3.55
CA ALA A 70 -6.24 -3.87 -2.56
C ALA A 70 -5.22 -4.06 -1.43
N LEU A 71 -3.92 -3.95 -1.72
CA LEU A 71 -2.86 -4.01 -0.70
C LEU A 71 -2.92 -2.87 0.32
N THR A 72 -3.45 -1.70 -0.05
CA THR A 72 -3.60 -0.56 0.87
C THR A 72 -4.75 -0.74 1.86
N HIS A 73 -5.68 -1.66 1.59
CA HIS A 73 -6.90 -1.80 2.37
C HIS A 73 -6.61 -2.36 3.78
N TRP A 74 -7.33 -1.85 4.78
CA TRP A 74 -7.15 -2.22 6.19
C TRP A 74 -7.45 -3.70 6.50
N ALA A 75 -8.19 -4.36 5.62
CA ALA A 75 -8.55 -5.78 5.69
C ALA A 75 -7.62 -6.68 4.86
N CYS A 76 -6.55 -6.13 4.26
CA CYS A 76 -5.59 -6.91 3.49
C CYS A 76 -4.95 -8.00 4.38
N PRO A 77 -5.03 -9.29 4.01
CA PRO A 77 -4.37 -10.35 4.77
C PRO A 77 -2.85 -10.24 4.70
N VAL A 78 -2.17 -10.49 5.83
CA VAL A 78 -0.71 -10.34 5.98
C VAL A 78 0.13 -11.14 4.97
N GLN A 79 -0.40 -12.27 4.50
CA GLN A 79 0.29 -13.12 3.52
C GLN A 79 0.46 -12.43 2.16
N PHE A 80 -0.49 -11.57 1.76
CA PHE A 80 -0.39 -10.80 0.52
C PHE A 80 0.60 -9.65 0.66
N LEU A 81 0.64 -8.98 1.83
CA LEU A 81 1.68 -7.99 2.14
C LEU A 81 3.08 -8.63 2.08
N THR A 82 3.21 -9.84 2.63
CA THR A 82 4.45 -10.62 2.60
C THR A 82 4.88 -10.98 1.18
N ALA A 83 3.93 -11.38 0.33
CA ALA A 83 4.19 -11.74 -1.06
C ALA A 83 4.56 -10.51 -1.91
N ALA A 84 3.85 -9.39 -1.71
CA ALA A 84 4.07 -8.13 -2.41
C ALA A 84 5.49 -7.57 -2.21
N VAL A 85 6.08 -7.76 -1.02
CA VAL A 85 7.49 -7.37 -0.80
C VAL A 85 8.47 -8.14 -1.69
N ARG A 86 8.11 -9.35 -2.17
CA ARG A 86 8.99 -10.19 -3.00
C ARG A 86 8.90 -9.91 -4.50
N THR A 87 7.89 -9.16 -4.96
CA THR A 87 7.67 -8.92 -6.40
C THR A 87 8.64 -7.92 -7.00
N LYS A 88 9.43 -7.21 -6.16
CA LYS A 88 10.32 -6.11 -6.57
C LYS A 88 9.61 -5.01 -7.37
N ASP A 89 8.32 -4.82 -7.07
CA ASP A 89 7.47 -3.85 -7.72
C ASP A 89 7.27 -2.64 -6.78
N PHE A 90 7.73 -1.46 -7.20
CA PHE A 90 7.76 -0.27 -6.35
C PHE A 90 6.36 0.18 -5.92
N ASP A 91 5.34 0.01 -6.76
CA ASP A 91 3.96 0.34 -6.41
C ASP A 91 3.39 -0.60 -5.35
N SER A 92 3.66 -1.91 -5.46
CA SER A 92 3.34 -2.88 -4.41
C SER A 92 4.08 -2.57 -3.12
N TRP A 93 5.36 -2.20 -3.18
CA TRP A 93 6.15 -1.82 -2.01
C TRP A 93 5.60 -0.57 -1.34
N LYS A 94 5.26 0.47 -2.13
CA LYS A 94 4.61 1.69 -1.66
C LYS A 94 3.26 1.39 -1.02
N ALA A 95 2.45 0.52 -1.63
CA ALA A 95 1.16 0.11 -1.07
C ALA A 95 1.31 -0.62 0.26
N VAL A 96 2.27 -1.54 0.37
CA VAL A 96 2.60 -2.23 1.63
C VAL A 96 3.10 -1.24 2.69
N ALA A 97 4.01 -0.34 2.31
CA ALA A 97 4.53 0.69 3.20
C ALA A 97 3.44 1.69 3.62
N GLY A 98 2.47 2.00 2.76
CA GLY A 98 1.35 2.90 3.07
C GLY A 98 0.22 2.26 3.87
N ASN A 99 0.14 0.93 3.93
CA ASN A 99 -0.89 0.26 4.73
C ASN A 99 -0.55 0.36 6.22
N ALA A 100 -1.38 1.12 6.95
CA ALA A 100 -1.22 1.38 8.40
C ALA A 100 -1.31 0.13 9.29
N ARG A 101 -1.67 -1.03 8.73
CA ARG A 101 -1.71 -2.33 9.43
C ARG A 101 -0.63 -3.29 8.97
N THR A 102 0.30 -2.85 8.12
CA THR A 102 1.46 -3.67 7.78
C THR A 102 2.29 -3.96 9.03
N PRO A 103 2.54 -5.24 9.34
CA PRO A 103 3.38 -5.61 10.48
C PRO A 103 4.79 -5.04 10.41
N ARG A 104 5.33 -4.66 11.57
CA ARG A 104 6.68 -4.11 11.77
C ARG A 104 7.78 -4.90 11.03
N ASN A 105 7.73 -6.22 11.08
CA ASN A 105 8.73 -7.09 10.43
C ASN A 105 8.68 -7.04 8.89
N ILE A 106 7.52 -6.74 8.30
CA ILE A 106 7.39 -6.56 6.84
C ILE A 106 7.93 -5.17 6.45
N LEU A 107 7.61 -4.12 7.20
CA LEU A 107 8.14 -2.77 7.00
C LEU A 107 9.67 -2.74 7.18
N LEU A 108 10.19 -3.45 8.18
CA LEU A 108 11.63 -3.63 8.37
C LEU A 108 12.28 -4.27 7.13
N ARG A 109 11.66 -5.33 6.59
CA ARG A 109 12.19 -5.98 5.39
C ARG A 109 12.19 -5.05 4.17
N LEU A 110 11.19 -4.18 4.01
CA LEU A 110 11.20 -3.15 2.96
C LEU A 110 12.37 -2.17 3.13
N ALA A 111 12.61 -1.70 4.35
CA ALA A 111 13.72 -0.80 4.64
C ALA A 111 15.11 -1.44 4.41
N LEU A 112 15.23 -2.76 4.56
CA LEU A 112 16.50 -3.47 4.30
C LEU A 112 16.85 -3.54 2.81
N TYR A 113 15.88 -3.51 1.88
CA TYR A 113 16.20 -3.43 0.45
C TYR A 113 16.95 -2.15 0.09
N GLU A 114 16.70 -1.05 0.79
CA GLU A 114 17.49 0.18 0.66
C GLU A 114 18.95 -0.05 1.06
N TYR A 115 19.16 -0.76 2.16
CA TYR A 115 20.47 -0.97 2.78
C TYR A 115 21.37 -1.80 1.88
N ASP A 116 20.85 -2.94 1.41
CA ASP A 116 21.60 -3.80 0.50
C ASP A 116 21.92 -3.03 -0.79
N ALA A 117 21.01 -2.19 -1.32
CA ALA A 117 21.27 -1.43 -2.54
C ALA A 117 22.37 -0.38 -2.39
N GLY A 118 22.63 0.10 -1.17
CA GLY A 118 23.73 1.00 -0.87
C GLY A 118 25.09 0.29 -0.71
N GLU A 119 25.09 -0.97 -0.24
CA GLU A 119 26.32 -1.73 0.04
C GLU A 119 26.83 -2.53 -1.17
N TYR A 120 25.94 -2.93 -2.09
CA TYR A 120 26.27 -3.72 -3.29
C TYR A 120 26.29 -2.92 -4.61
N ALA A 121 26.29 -1.59 -4.56
CA ALA A 121 26.41 -0.72 -5.75
C ALA A 121 27.85 -0.71 -6.30
N ASN A 122 28.32 -1.85 -6.82
CA ASN A 122 29.50 -1.91 -7.67
C ASN A 122 29.10 -1.61 -9.12
N GLU A 123 29.99 -0.96 -9.87
CA GLU A 123 29.74 -0.34 -11.19
C GLU A 123 29.35 -1.33 -12.32
N ASP A 124 29.38 -2.64 -12.09
CA ASP A 124 29.29 -3.68 -13.15
C ASP A 124 28.12 -4.68 -13.02
N GLU A 125 27.13 -4.49 -12.13
CA GLU A 125 25.94 -5.38 -12.06
C GLU A 125 24.59 -4.63 -12.21
N ASP A 126 24.19 -4.46 -13.46
CA ASP A 126 22.96 -3.80 -13.96
C ASP A 126 21.63 -4.55 -13.68
N GLU A 127 21.57 -5.52 -12.75
CA GLU A 127 20.32 -6.29 -12.53
C GLU A 127 19.43 -5.69 -11.43
N TRP A 128 19.93 -4.73 -10.64
CA TRP A 128 19.27 -4.36 -9.39
C TRP A 128 19.38 -2.89 -8.99
N ALA A 129 19.94 -2.01 -9.82
CA ALA A 129 19.99 -0.58 -9.48
C ALA A 129 18.60 -0.09 -9.06
N ILE A 130 18.39 0.03 -7.74
CA ILE A 130 17.12 0.49 -7.21
C ILE A 130 16.97 1.87 -7.80
N ASP A 131 15.96 2.05 -8.65
CA ASP A 131 15.64 3.37 -9.17
C ASP A 131 15.35 4.24 -7.95
N ARG A 132 16.33 5.07 -7.59
CA ARG A 132 16.29 5.90 -6.39
C ARG A 132 15.10 6.86 -6.44
N VAL A 133 14.64 7.22 -7.64
CA VAL A 133 13.46 8.05 -7.84
C VAL A 133 12.20 7.25 -7.51
N CYS A 134 12.05 6.03 -8.02
CA CYS A 134 10.89 5.18 -7.72
C CYS A 134 10.86 4.72 -6.26
N PHE A 135 12.01 4.47 -5.65
CA PHE A 135 12.10 4.00 -4.27
C PHE A 135 11.85 5.13 -3.25
N ARG A 136 12.03 6.39 -3.65
CA ARG A 136 11.72 7.56 -2.82
C ARG A 136 10.30 7.50 -2.26
N ASP A 137 9.31 7.15 -3.07
CA ASP A 137 7.91 7.09 -2.63
C ASP A 137 7.68 5.98 -1.59
N VAL A 138 8.43 4.88 -1.69
CA VAL A 138 8.44 3.81 -0.68
C VAL A 138 9.00 4.34 0.63
N LEU A 139 10.09 5.10 0.58
CA LEU A 139 10.69 5.72 1.77
C LEU A 139 9.75 6.73 2.44
N VAL A 140 9.06 7.57 1.68
CA VAL A 140 8.05 8.50 2.23
C VAL A 140 6.89 7.74 2.89
N ALA A 141 6.43 6.64 2.27
CA ALA A 141 5.38 5.80 2.83
C ALA A 141 5.83 5.10 4.13
N LEU A 142 7.05 4.52 4.15
CA LEU A 142 7.67 3.96 5.36
C LEU A 142 7.80 5.02 6.46
N ALA A 143 8.30 6.20 6.09
CA ALA A 143 8.47 7.33 7.01
C ALA A 143 7.14 7.79 7.61
N SER A 144 6.02 7.67 6.89
CA SER A 144 4.69 8.08 7.37
C SER A 144 3.93 6.98 8.12
N ASN A 145 4.33 5.71 7.97
CA ASN A 145 3.57 4.60 8.53
C ASN A 145 3.79 4.49 10.05
N PRO A 146 2.73 4.55 10.88
CA PRO A 146 2.84 4.51 12.33
C PRO A 146 3.36 3.16 12.88
N MET A 147 3.34 2.11 12.06
CA MET A 147 3.88 0.79 12.39
C MET A 147 5.34 0.63 11.97
N THR A 148 5.98 1.61 11.34
CA THR A 148 7.40 1.51 10.98
C THR A 148 8.24 1.42 12.25
N PRO A 149 9.18 0.45 12.34
CA PRO A 149 10.06 0.32 13.50
C PRO A 149 10.80 1.61 13.79
N ARG A 150 10.93 1.97 15.08
CA ARG A 150 11.48 3.27 15.48
C ARG A 150 12.85 3.54 14.88
N HIS A 151 13.77 2.57 14.95
CA HIS A 151 15.13 2.75 14.44
C HIS A 151 15.16 3.01 12.92
N VAL A 152 14.18 2.50 12.16
CA VAL A 152 14.00 2.83 10.75
C VAL A 152 13.53 4.28 10.61
N VAL A 153 12.51 4.70 11.39
CA VAL A 153 12.02 6.09 11.40
C VAL A 153 13.14 7.08 11.78
N GLU A 154 13.95 6.77 12.80
CA GLU A 154 15.06 7.64 13.23
C GLU A 154 16.11 7.81 12.14
N ARG A 155 16.41 6.75 11.37
CA ARG A 155 17.28 6.83 10.19
C ARG A 155 16.67 7.68 9.09
N LEU A 156 15.40 7.45 8.75
CA LEU A 156 14.71 8.22 7.72
C LEU A 156 14.61 9.71 8.09
N ALA A 157 14.52 10.03 9.38
CA ALA A 157 14.45 11.41 9.88
C ALA A 157 15.73 12.23 9.66
N VAL A 158 16.87 11.58 9.37
CA VAL A 158 18.15 12.22 9.02
C VAL A 158 18.52 12.02 7.55
N SER A 159 17.57 11.59 6.71
CA SER A 159 17.76 11.48 5.26
C SER A 159 18.06 12.85 4.64
N ASP A 160 18.89 12.86 3.60
CA ASP A 160 19.13 14.05 2.78
C ASP A 160 17.89 14.44 1.94
N ASP A 161 16.94 13.51 1.75
CA ASP A 161 15.66 13.81 1.13
C ASP A 161 14.73 14.50 2.14
N GLY A 162 14.50 15.80 1.92
CA GLY A 162 13.69 16.62 2.81
C GLY A 162 12.27 16.10 3.05
N THR A 163 11.63 15.45 2.06
CA THR A 163 10.28 14.90 2.24
C THR A 163 10.29 13.63 3.08
N VAL A 164 11.30 12.76 2.87
CA VAL A 164 11.48 11.57 3.70
C VAL A 164 11.76 11.97 5.15
N ALA A 165 12.66 12.93 5.34
CA ALA A 165 13.02 13.45 6.66
C ALA A 165 11.81 14.08 7.38
N GLU A 166 11.05 14.94 6.69
CA GLU A 166 9.85 15.58 7.23
C GLU A 166 8.80 14.54 7.66
N ALA A 167 8.49 13.57 6.78
CA ALA A 167 7.53 12.51 7.08
C ALA A 167 7.96 11.70 8.32
N ALA A 168 9.24 11.34 8.41
CA ALA A 168 9.77 10.57 9.53
C ALA A 168 9.81 11.39 10.84
N GLN A 169 10.03 12.71 10.75
CA GLN A 169 9.96 13.60 11.91
C GLN A 169 8.54 13.72 12.47
N ALA A 170 7.53 13.69 11.61
CA ALA A 170 6.12 13.71 12.00
C ALA A 170 5.58 12.35 12.47
N ASN A 171 6.33 11.26 12.30
CA ASN A 171 5.86 9.91 12.60
C ASN A 171 5.73 9.66 14.12
N PRO A 172 4.56 9.19 14.60
CA PRO A 172 4.33 8.94 16.02
C PRO A 172 5.27 7.88 16.63
N ALA A 173 5.79 6.93 15.83
CA ALA A 173 6.69 5.88 16.30
C ALA A 173 8.08 6.39 16.71
N LYS A 174 8.47 7.60 16.29
CA LYS A 174 9.77 8.21 16.61
C LYS A 174 9.96 8.43 18.12
N GLY A 175 8.88 8.74 18.85
CA GLY A 175 8.92 9.06 20.28
C GLY A 175 8.63 7.88 21.22
N THR A 176 8.23 6.72 20.70
CA THR A 176 7.80 5.57 21.51
C THR A 176 8.90 4.54 21.66
N GLU A 177 9.14 3.98 22.85
CA GLU A 177 10.05 2.82 22.98
C GLU A 177 9.52 1.63 22.17
N ASP A 178 10.40 0.87 21.52
CA ASP A 178 10.03 -0.40 20.88
C ASP A 178 9.61 -1.36 22.01
N ILE A 179 8.31 -1.40 22.31
CA ILE A 179 7.76 -2.39 23.24
C ILE A 179 7.94 -3.75 22.55
N LEU A 180 9.02 -4.44 22.90
CA LEU A 180 9.21 -5.85 22.58
C LEU A 180 8.01 -6.59 23.15
N ALA A 181 7.08 -7.01 22.29
CA ALA A 181 6.07 -7.97 22.70
C ALA A 181 6.82 -9.21 23.23
N PRO A 182 6.49 -9.70 24.44
CA PRO A 182 7.16 -10.89 24.96
C PRO A 182 6.91 -12.08 24.03
N SER A 183 7.96 -12.87 23.86
CA SER A 183 8.01 -14.11 23.07
C SER A 183 7.05 -15.17 23.61
#